data_AF-A0A1I6BZF1-F1
#
_entry.id   AF-A0A1I6BZF1-F1
#
_cell.length_a   1.000
_cell.length_b   1.000
_cell.length_c   1.000
_cell.angle_alpha   90.00
_cell.angle_beta   90.00
_cell.angle_gamma   90.00
#
_symmetry.space_group_name_H-M   'P 1'
#
loop_
_entity.id
_entity.type
_entity.pdbx_description
1 polymer ?
#
loop_
_entity_poly.entity_id
_entity_poly.type
_entity_poly.pdbx_seq_one_letter_code
_entity_poly.pdbx_strand_id
1 'polypeptide(L)'
;MGNTAPDRPAGHRDRRVPAPQQAHLGNYTASVAISRHSPVAAITAPRGKCVVLLDYRSAEPLRIVLLADPGGVLVGADGSFVVSSGAGLFRIEASGAGPQLLVQHALHWDNHLSRA
;
A
#
# COMPACT_ATOMS: atom_id res chain seq x y z
N MET A 1 -2.89 51.33 12.39
CA MET A 1 -3.47 50.06 12.87
C MET A 1 -3.50 49.10 11.69
N GLY A 2 -2.51 48.21 11.60
CA GLY A 2 -2.40 47.24 10.51
C GLY A 2 -3.26 46.02 10.80
N ASN A 3 -4.19 45.72 9.91
CA ASN A 3 -5.03 44.53 9.98
C ASN A 3 -4.24 43.35 9.40
N THR A 4 -3.61 42.54 10.25
CA THR A 4 -3.02 41.26 9.84
C THR A 4 -4.13 40.24 9.68
N ALA A 5 -4.39 39.85 8.43
CA ALA A 5 -5.22 38.69 8.12
C ALA A 5 -4.65 37.42 8.78
N PRO A 6 -5.50 36.48 9.24
CA PRO A 6 -5.03 35.24 9.82
C PRO A 6 -4.24 34.42 8.79
N ASP A 7 -3.14 33.85 9.25
CA ASP A 7 -2.22 33.01 8.48
C ASP A 7 -2.98 31.86 7.82
N ARG A 8 -2.96 31.79 6.49
CA ARG A 8 -3.68 30.76 5.72
C ARG A 8 -3.01 29.41 6.03
N PRO A 9 -3.76 28.36 6.43
CA PRO A 9 -3.16 27.05 6.66
C PRO A 9 -2.39 26.62 5.40
N ALA A 10 -1.15 26.18 5.59
CA ALA A 10 -0.24 25.76 4.53
C ALA A 10 -1.00 24.84 3.55
N GLY A 11 -1.16 25.30 2.30
CA GLY A 11 -2.03 24.66 1.33
C GLY A 11 -1.67 23.18 1.13
N HIS A 12 -2.67 22.32 1.06
CA HIS A 12 -2.50 20.93 0.63
C HIS A 12 -1.75 20.91 -0.69
N ARG A 13 -0.51 20.41 -0.69
CA ARG A 13 0.24 20.13 -1.91
C ARG A 13 -0.12 18.73 -2.37
N ASP A 14 -0.70 18.62 -3.56
CA ASP A 14 -0.94 17.34 -4.23
C ASP A 14 0.43 16.70 -4.52
N ARG A 15 0.79 15.66 -3.76
CA ARG A 15 2.04 14.92 -3.96
C ARG A 15 1.75 13.65 -4.72
N ARG A 16 2.33 13.53 -5.89
CA ARG A 16 2.20 12.35 -6.76
C ARG A 16 3.36 11.41 -6.49
N VAL A 17 3.07 10.11 -6.44
CA VAL A 17 4.10 9.08 -6.56
C VAL A 17 4.84 9.30 -7.89
N PRO A 18 6.16 9.15 -8.01
CA PRO A 18 6.83 9.38 -9.29
C PRO A 18 6.40 8.35 -10.37
N ALA A 19 6.45 8.75 -11.64
CA ALA A 19 5.84 7.99 -12.75
C ALA A 19 6.33 6.53 -12.92
N PRO A 20 7.63 6.20 -12.75
CA PRO A 20 8.09 4.82 -12.83
C PRO A 20 7.41 3.90 -11.80
N GLN A 21 7.14 4.41 -10.60
CA GLN A 21 6.53 3.64 -9.52
C GLN A 21 5.00 3.62 -9.62
N GLN A 22 4.38 4.65 -10.22
CA GLN A 22 2.97 4.59 -10.64
C GLN A 22 2.73 3.46 -11.65
N ALA A 23 3.65 3.25 -12.60
CA ALA A 23 3.51 2.19 -13.61
C ALA A 23 3.39 0.79 -12.98
N HIS A 24 4.06 0.55 -11.84
CA HIS A 24 3.99 -0.73 -11.14
C HIS A 24 2.61 -1.02 -10.53
N LEU A 25 1.79 0.01 -10.29
CA LEU A 25 0.43 -0.17 -9.76
C LEU A 25 -0.55 -0.67 -10.82
N GLY A 26 -0.19 -0.63 -12.11
CA GLY A 26 -1.12 -0.99 -13.20
C GLY A 26 -2.41 -0.14 -13.20
N ASN A 27 -2.31 1.10 -12.70
CA ASN A 27 -3.44 2.03 -12.50
C ASN A 27 -4.59 1.47 -11.64
N TYR A 28 -4.31 0.53 -10.72
CA TYR A 28 -5.32 -0.08 -9.87
C TYR A 28 -4.78 -0.36 -8.48
N THR A 29 -5.48 0.15 -7.46
CA THR A 29 -5.19 -0.14 -6.05
C THR A 29 -6.42 -0.75 -5.39
N ALA A 30 -6.27 -1.92 -4.77
CA ALA A 30 -7.39 -2.61 -4.13
C ALA A 30 -7.61 -2.14 -2.69
N SER A 31 -6.53 -1.96 -1.93
CA SER A 31 -6.60 -1.63 -0.51
C SER A 31 -5.36 -0.85 -0.06
N VAL A 32 -5.52 -0.05 0.99
CA VAL A 32 -4.46 0.75 1.60
C VAL A 32 -4.54 0.64 3.11
N ALA A 33 -3.40 0.39 3.75
CA ALA A 33 -3.26 0.40 5.20
C ALA A 33 -2.14 1.38 5.59
N ILE A 34 -2.43 2.27 6.55
CA ILE A 34 -1.48 3.28 7.03
C ILE A 34 -1.06 2.92 8.44
N SER A 35 0.24 2.73 8.66
CA SER A 35 0.77 2.47 10.00
C SER A 35 0.65 3.69 10.89
N ARG A 36 0.29 3.48 12.16
CA ARG A 36 0.38 4.51 13.22
C ARG A 36 1.74 4.49 13.94
N HIS A 37 2.53 3.43 13.75
CA HIS A 37 3.80 3.20 14.42
C HIS A 37 5.00 3.70 13.62
N SER A 38 4.86 3.83 12.30
CA SER A 38 5.91 4.23 11.37
C SER A 38 5.32 5.06 10.23
N PRO A 39 6.12 5.85 9.50
CA PRO A 39 5.63 6.65 8.38
C PRO A 39 5.34 5.82 7.11
N VAL A 40 4.98 4.54 7.27
CA VAL A 40 4.81 3.60 6.16
C VAL A 40 3.33 3.31 5.90
N ALA A 41 2.93 3.38 4.64
CA ALA A 41 1.67 2.86 4.14
C ALA A 41 1.93 1.67 3.21
N ALA A 42 1.08 0.65 3.28
CA ALA A 42 1.05 -0.45 2.33
C ALA A 42 -0.13 -0.27 1.38
N ILE A 43 0.13 -0.38 0.08
CA ILE A 43 -0.86 -0.24 -0.99
C ILE A 43 -0.84 -1.52 -1.81
N THR A 44 -1.96 -2.22 -1.91
CA THR A 44 -2.08 -3.42 -2.73
C THR A 44 -2.49 -3.07 -4.16
N ALA A 45 -1.82 -3.65 -5.14
CA ALA A 45 -2.08 -3.43 -6.56
C ALA A 45 -2.16 -4.79 -7.29
N PRO A 46 -3.33 -5.45 -7.31
CA PRO A 46 -3.45 -6.75 -7.95
C PRO A 46 -3.07 -6.78 -9.43
N ARG A 47 -3.49 -5.77 -10.21
CA ARG A 47 -3.15 -5.64 -11.63
C ARG A 47 -1.64 -5.50 -11.84
N GLY A 48 -0.96 -4.85 -10.89
CA GLY A 48 0.49 -4.72 -10.82
C GLY A 48 1.21 -5.93 -10.22
N LYS A 49 0.48 -6.93 -9.71
CA LYS A 49 1.02 -8.09 -8.99
C LYS A 49 2.00 -7.69 -7.88
N CYS A 50 1.68 -6.63 -7.14
CA CYS A 50 2.56 -6.14 -6.09
C CYS A 50 1.84 -5.44 -4.93
N VAL A 51 2.59 -5.28 -3.84
CA VAL A 51 2.28 -4.39 -2.73
C VAL A 51 3.37 -3.32 -2.68
N VAL A 52 2.98 -2.05 -2.73
CA VAL A 52 3.91 -0.93 -2.60
C VAL A 52 3.94 -0.47 -1.16
N LEU A 53 5.14 -0.42 -0.58
CA LEU A 53 5.38 0.25 0.69
C LEU A 53 5.83 1.68 0.40
N LEU A 54 5.09 2.65 0.90
CA LEU A 54 5.27 4.08 0.64
C LEU A 54 5.60 4.78 1.96
N ASP A 55 6.60 5.67 1.96
CA ASP A 55 6.71 6.68 3.00
C ASP A 55 5.68 7.77 2.72
N TYR A 56 4.60 7.81 3.49
CA TYR A 56 3.51 8.75 3.23
C TYR A 56 3.87 10.20 3.61
N ARG A 57 4.98 10.44 4.31
CA ARG A 57 5.45 11.81 4.62
C ARG A 57 6.21 12.42 3.46
N SER A 58 7.01 11.62 2.75
CA SER A 58 7.78 12.07 1.58
C SER A 58 7.04 11.80 0.25
N ALA A 59 6.07 10.89 0.24
CA ALA A 59 5.44 10.31 -0.94
C ALA A 59 6.41 9.48 -1.81
N GLU A 60 7.54 9.05 -1.24
CA GLU A 60 8.51 8.21 -1.92
C GLU A 60 8.22 6.72 -1.66
N PRO A 61 8.26 5.88 -2.70
CA PRO A 61 8.12 4.44 -2.54
C PRO A 61 9.38 3.89 -1.88
N LEU A 62 9.20 3.25 -0.73
CA LEU A 62 10.26 2.58 0.00
C LEU A 62 10.60 1.26 -0.67
N ARG A 63 9.59 0.45 -1.01
CA ARG A 63 9.75 -0.89 -1.57
C ARG A 63 8.56 -1.30 -2.42
N ILE A 64 8.83 -2.15 -3.40
CA ILE A 64 7.81 -2.87 -4.18
C ILE A 64 7.98 -4.36 -3.87
N VAL A 65 6.94 -4.97 -3.30
CA VAL A 65 6.92 -6.38 -2.92
C VAL A 65 6.08 -7.13 -3.95
N LEU A 66 6.70 -8.02 -4.71
CA LEU A 66 5.98 -8.85 -5.68
C LEU A 66 5.10 -9.84 -4.92
N LEU A 67 3.80 -9.81 -5.23
CA LEU A 67 2.80 -10.70 -4.65
C LEU A 67 1.71 -10.89 -5.69
N ALA A 68 1.37 -12.13 -6.02
CA ALA A 68 0.29 -12.42 -6.95
C ALA A 68 -1.06 -12.10 -6.29
N ASP A 69 -1.92 -11.39 -7.03
CA ASP A 69 -3.31 -11.08 -6.66
C ASP A 69 -3.54 -10.55 -5.22
N PRO A 70 -2.80 -9.51 -4.75
CA PRO A 70 -2.97 -8.97 -3.41
C PRO A 70 -4.25 -8.14 -3.26
N GLY A 71 -5.21 -8.62 -2.47
CA GLY A 71 -6.48 -7.95 -2.19
C GLY A 71 -6.41 -6.96 -1.01
N GLY A 72 -7.02 -7.32 0.11
CA GLY A 72 -7.05 -6.52 1.33
C GLY A 72 -5.71 -6.44 2.07
N VAL A 73 -5.48 -5.35 2.80
CA VAL A 73 -4.33 -5.18 3.69
C VAL A 73 -4.73 -4.58 5.03
N LEU A 74 -4.10 -5.06 6.10
CA LEU A 74 -4.25 -4.57 7.47
C LEU A 74 -2.87 -4.31 8.08
N VAL A 75 -2.80 -3.37 9.04
CA VAL A 75 -1.60 -3.17 9.86
C VAL A 75 -1.64 -4.17 11.03
N GLY A 76 -0.59 -4.97 11.17
CA GLY A 76 -0.37 -5.84 12.31
C GLY A 76 0.02 -5.07 13.57
N ALA A 77 -0.17 -5.68 14.74
CA ALA A 77 0.15 -5.06 16.03
C ALA A 77 1.65 -4.76 16.22
N ASP A 78 2.52 -5.49 15.51
CA ASP A 78 3.97 -5.30 15.46
C ASP A 78 4.43 -4.26 14.42
N GLY A 79 3.49 -3.63 13.71
CA GLY A 79 3.79 -2.68 12.64
C GLY A 79 4.08 -3.32 11.27
N SER A 80 4.01 -4.65 11.18
CA SER A 80 4.00 -5.38 9.90
C SER A 80 2.66 -5.16 9.17
N PHE A 81 2.56 -5.66 7.95
CA PHE A 81 1.32 -5.67 7.18
C PHE A 81 0.85 -7.09 6.92
N VAL A 82 -0.43 -7.37 7.12
CA VAL A 82 -1.06 -8.62 6.72
C VAL A 82 -1.86 -8.37 5.45
N VAL A 83 -1.53 -9.09 4.39
CA VAL A 83 -2.13 -8.96 3.07
C VAL A 83 -2.84 -10.26 2.72
N SER A 84 -4.11 -10.17 2.35
CA SER A 84 -4.81 -11.30 1.72
C SER A 84 -4.46 -11.33 0.24
N SER A 85 -4.26 -12.51 -0.32
CA SER A 85 -4.18 -12.74 -1.76
C SER A 85 -4.98 -13.96 -2.17
N GLY A 86 -5.14 -14.14 -3.48
CA GLY A 86 -5.79 -15.34 -4.03
C GLY A 86 -5.13 -16.66 -3.60
N ALA A 87 -3.87 -16.67 -3.14
CA ALA A 87 -3.20 -17.88 -2.66
C ALA A 87 -3.24 -18.07 -1.13
N GLY A 88 -3.54 -17.03 -0.35
CA GLY A 88 -3.36 -17.09 1.09
C GLY A 88 -3.24 -15.74 1.80
N LEU A 89 -2.90 -15.78 3.08
CA LEU A 89 -2.52 -14.61 3.87
C LEU A 89 -1.00 -14.52 3.95
N PHE A 90 -0.47 -13.32 3.71
CA PHE A 90 0.95 -13.02 3.74
C PHE A 90 1.24 -11.93 4.75
N ARG A 91 2.37 -12.06 5.44
CA ARG A 91 2.97 -10.99 6.22
C ARG A 91 4.03 -10.28 5.40
N ILE A 92 4.04 -8.96 5.47
CA ILE A 92 5.04 -8.09 4.87
C ILE A 92 5.59 -7.17 5.96
N GLU A 93 6.87 -7.34 6.28
CA GLU A 93 7.57 -6.42 7.16
C GLU A 93 7.97 -5.15 6.40
N ALA A 94 7.92 -4.00 7.07
CA ALA A 94 8.35 -2.73 6.47
C ALA A 94 9.86 -2.77 6.13
N SER A 95 10.66 -3.26 7.07
CA SER A 95 12.08 -3.58 6.91
C SER A 95 12.27 -5.08 6.74
N GLY A 96 12.88 -5.54 5.64
CA GLY A 96 13.32 -6.94 5.53
C GLY A 96 12.92 -7.65 4.24
N ALA A 97 12.96 -8.99 4.31
CA ALA A 97 12.87 -9.95 3.22
C ALA A 97 11.52 -9.92 2.45
N GLY A 98 11.37 -10.86 1.50
CA GLY A 98 10.14 -11.04 0.72
C GLY A 98 8.91 -11.40 1.58
N PRO A 99 7.73 -11.49 0.95
CA PRO A 99 6.49 -11.76 1.67
C PRO A 99 6.52 -13.15 2.32
N GLN A 100 6.10 -13.24 3.59
CA GLN A 100 6.02 -14.49 4.32
C GLN A 100 4.61 -15.05 4.26
N LEU A 101 4.44 -16.29 3.78
CA LEU A 101 3.16 -16.98 3.83
C LEU A 101 2.80 -17.31 5.29
N LEU A 102 1.63 -16.86 5.74
CA LEU A 102 1.07 -17.18 7.06
C LEU A 102 0.08 -18.33 6.98
N VAL A 103 -0.80 -18.30 5.97
CA VAL A 103 -1.87 -19.28 5.76
C VAL A 103 -2.05 -19.46 4.27
N GLN A 104 -2.09 -20.71 3.80
CA GLN A 104 -2.50 -21.04 2.44
C GLN A 104 -3.98 -21.43 2.43
N HIS A 105 -4.75 -20.94 1.47
CA HIS A 105 -6.14 -21.36 1.30
C HIS A 105 -6.23 -22.53 0.32
N ALA A 106 -7.15 -23.46 0.58
CA ALA A 106 -7.45 -24.57 -0.33
C ALA A 106 -8.22 -24.11 -1.59
N LEU A 107 -8.76 -22.89 -1.56
CA LEU A 107 -9.51 -22.26 -2.63
C LEU A 107 -8.86 -20.92 -2.97
N HIS A 108 -8.81 -20.59 -4.25
CA HIS A 108 -8.35 -19.29 -4.71
C HIS A 108 -9.54 -18.32 -4.76
N TRP A 109 -9.39 -17.18 -4.10
CA TRP A 109 -10.40 -16.12 -4.05
C TRP A 109 -9.86 -14.88 -4.75
N ASP A 110 -10.52 -14.44 -5.81
CA ASP A 110 -10.17 -13.23 -6.55
C ASP A 110 -11.22 -12.14 -6.25
N ASN A 111 -10.77 -10.92 -5.98
CA ASN A 111 -11.64 -9.76 -5.77
C ASN A 111 -12.06 -9.06 -7.08
N HIS A 112 -11.56 -9.48 -8.23
CA HIS A 112 -11.91 -8.88 -9.51
C HIS A 112 -13.20 -9.46 -10.08
N LEU A 113 -14.17 -8.59 -10.38
CA LEU A 113 -15.13 -8.87 -11.44
C LEU A 113 -14.40 -8.75 -12.78
N SER A 114 -13.98 -9.89 -13.33
CA SER A 114 -13.39 -9.98 -14.68
C SER A 114 -14.47 -10.37 -15.70
N ARG A 115 -14.29 -9.92 -16.94
CA ARG A 115 -15.06 -10.44 -18.07
C ARG A 115 -14.34 -11.68 -18.59
N ALA A 116 -15.09 -12.75 -18.86
CA ALA A 116 -14.58 -13.94 -19.55
C ALA A 116 -14.09 -13.60 -20.97
#